data_AF-A0A851HKH7-F1
#
_entry.id   AF-A0A851HKH7-F1
#
_cell.length_a   1.000
_cell.length_b   1.000
_cell.length_c   1.000
_cell.angle_alpha   90.00
_cell.angle_beta   90.00
_cell.angle_gamma   90.00
#
_symmetry.space_group_name_H-M   'P 1'
#
loop_
_entity.id
_entity.type
_entity.pdbx_description
1 polymer ?
#
loop_
_entity_poly.entity_id
_entity_poly.type
_entity_poly.pdbx_seq_one_letter_code
_entity_poly.pdbx_strand_id
1 'polypeptide(L)'
;MQRPQLRTTVLTAVAATALAFTGCVADPETADDLPDRGSAPTHVAEVNFPDTEAARTSQWVVDEINATRSMNKQDWYPKVAPEMSDEIPVDSLVGTLNSELRPSLPYVPSNYEEPEENYGITRLTPDLTAGPIDLHIQIDDTGRITDLWYEELESADSGETTTDDEDAETNDGLGS
;
A
#
# COMPACT_ATOMS: atom_id res chain seq x y z
N MET A 1 10.19 61.73 40.06
CA MET A 1 10.14 62.95 39.23
C MET A 1 9.65 62.58 37.83
N GLN A 2 8.66 63.34 37.36
CA GLN A 2 8.13 63.53 35.99
C GLN A 2 7.80 62.34 35.04
N ARG A 3 6.50 62.22 34.75
CA ARG A 3 5.95 61.87 33.42
C ARG A 3 5.88 63.15 32.55
N PRO A 4 6.08 63.06 31.23
CA PRO A 4 4.99 63.36 30.27
C PRO A 4 4.97 62.40 29.04
N GLN A 5 3.83 61.84 28.62
CA GLN A 5 2.80 62.38 27.70
C GLN A 5 3.21 62.39 26.20
N LEU A 6 2.70 61.38 25.48
CA LEU A 6 2.06 61.38 24.15
C LEU A 6 2.55 62.35 23.05
N ARG A 7 2.99 61.78 21.93
CA ARG A 7 2.58 62.23 20.58
C ARG A 7 2.35 61.04 19.64
N THR A 8 1.07 60.72 19.47
CA THR A 8 0.50 60.00 18.34
C THR A 8 0.97 60.63 17.03
N THR A 9 1.66 59.87 16.18
CA THR A 9 1.75 60.18 14.75
C THR A 9 1.34 58.92 14.01
N VAL A 10 0.09 58.92 13.53
CA VAL A 10 -0.42 57.95 12.56
C VAL A 10 0.31 58.23 11.26
N LEU A 11 1.13 57.29 10.80
CA LEU A 11 1.60 57.25 9.43
C LEU A 11 1.07 55.97 8.78
N THR A 12 -0.05 56.13 8.09
CA THR A 12 -0.60 55.14 7.17
C THR A 12 0.40 54.93 6.04
N ALA A 13 1.07 53.78 6.03
CA ALA A 13 1.82 53.30 4.88
C ALA A 13 1.20 51.97 4.44
N VAL A 14 0.29 52.04 3.47
CA VAL A 14 -0.15 50.88 2.69
C VAL A 14 1.03 50.52 1.78
N ALA A 15 1.86 49.59 2.24
CA ALA A 15 2.83 48.91 1.40
C ALA A 15 2.22 47.57 1.00
N ALA A 16 1.59 47.54 -0.18
CA ALA A 16 1.24 46.32 -0.87
C ALA A 16 2.54 45.66 -1.35
N THR A 17 3.19 44.89 -0.48
CA THR A 17 4.31 44.04 -0.87
C THR A 17 3.71 42.82 -1.57
N ALA A 18 3.69 42.87 -2.90
CA ALA A 18 3.40 41.71 -3.72
C ALA A 18 4.36 40.59 -3.32
N LEU A 19 3.80 39.47 -2.85
CA LEU A 19 4.53 38.24 -2.63
C LEU A 19 4.98 37.72 -3.99
N ALA A 20 6.22 38.04 -4.37
CA ALA A 20 6.93 37.26 -5.37
C ALA A 20 7.33 35.93 -4.72
N PHE A 21 6.37 35.02 -4.55
CA PHE A 21 6.68 33.60 -4.52
C PHE A 21 7.21 33.28 -5.91
N THR A 22 8.53 33.19 -6.05
CA THR A 22 9.14 32.34 -7.06
C THR A 22 8.67 30.92 -6.77
N GLY A 23 7.47 30.61 -7.26
CA GLY A 23 7.04 29.23 -7.43
C GLY A 23 8.04 28.59 -8.38
N CYS A 24 8.70 27.55 -7.90
CA CYS A 24 9.26 26.54 -8.79
C CYS A 24 8.09 26.09 -9.67
N VAL A 25 8.03 26.62 -10.88
CA VAL A 25 7.32 26.00 -11.98
C VAL A 25 7.95 24.63 -12.11
N ALA A 26 7.25 23.62 -11.58
CA ALA A 26 7.50 22.25 -11.95
C ALA A 26 7.29 22.20 -13.47
N ASP A 27 8.39 22.08 -14.18
CA ASP A 27 8.43 21.85 -15.60
C ASP A 27 7.60 20.60 -15.91
N PRO A 28 6.48 20.71 -16.65
CA PRO A 28 5.61 19.56 -16.92
C PRO A 28 6.25 18.55 -17.88
N GLU A 29 7.43 18.83 -18.43
CA GLU A 29 8.06 18.00 -19.47
C GLU A 29 8.99 16.91 -18.90
N THR A 30 9.13 16.82 -17.57
CA THR A 30 9.92 15.76 -16.89
C THR A 30 9.07 14.73 -16.15
N ALA A 31 7.74 14.86 -16.14
CA ALA A 31 6.84 13.88 -15.51
C ALA A 31 6.59 12.63 -16.40
N ASP A 32 6.96 12.69 -17.68
CA ASP A 32 6.57 11.70 -18.71
C ASP A 32 7.62 10.59 -18.96
N ASP A 33 8.81 10.68 -18.35
CA ASP A 33 9.91 9.71 -18.55
C ASP A 33 10.11 8.80 -17.32
N LEU A 34 9.03 8.43 -16.65
CA LEU A 34 9.03 7.25 -15.79
C LEU A 34 8.48 6.09 -16.62
N PRO A 35 9.17 4.94 -16.70
CA PRO A 35 8.63 3.79 -17.40
C PRO A 35 7.27 3.46 -16.79
N ASP A 36 6.23 3.48 -17.63
CA ASP A 36 4.86 3.12 -17.30
C ASP A 36 4.88 1.69 -16.75
N ARG A 37 4.84 1.58 -15.41
CA ARG A 37 4.89 0.30 -14.69
C ARG A 37 3.51 -0.34 -14.58
N GLY A 38 2.76 -0.29 -15.68
CA GLY A 38 1.40 -0.82 -15.76
C GLY A 38 0.39 0.11 -15.12
N SER A 39 -0.68 0.41 -15.86
CA SER A 39 -1.87 1.05 -15.31
C SER A 39 -2.48 0.17 -14.21
N ALA A 40 -3.08 0.78 -13.19
CA ALA A 40 -3.81 0.05 -12.16
C ALA A 40 -4.85 -0.88 -12.82
N PRO A 41 -5.00 -2.12 -12.33
CA PRO A 41 -5.93 -3.10 -12.91
C PRO A 41 -7.36 -2.58 -12.93
N THR A 42 -7.98 -2.59 -14.10
CA THR A 42 -9.35 -2.07 -14.28
C THR A 42 -10.45 -3.13 -14.06
N HIS A 43 -10.08 -4.37 -13.75
CA HIS A 43 -11.01 -5.51 -13.69
C HIS A 43 -11.52 -5.86 -12.29
N VAL A 44 -11.01 -5.21 -11.25
CA VAL A 44 -11.44 -5.43 -9.86
C VAL A 44 -12.16 -4.17 -9.36
N ALA A 45 -13.29 -4.36 -8.68
CA ALA A 45 -14.02 -3.25 -8.08
C ALA A 45 -13.15 -2.61 -6.99
N GLU A 46 -13.02 -1.28 -7.05
CA GLU A 46 -12.30 -0.50 -6.04
C GLU A 46 -12.94 -0.73 -4.66
N VAL A 47 -12.15 -1.23 -3.71
CA VAL A 47 -12.57 -1.38 -2.32
C VAL A 47 -12.61 -0.01 -1.66
N ASN A 48 -13.73 0.29 -1.01
CA ASN A 48 -13.85 1.51 -0.22
C ASN A 48 -13.40 1.23 1.22
N PHE A 49 -12.23 1.74 1.60
CA PHE A 49 -11.74 1.67 2.97
C PHE A 49 -12.63 2.54 3.89
N PRO A 50 -13.10 2.03 5.04
CA PRO A 50 -13.84 2.83 6.01
C PRO A 50 -12.94 3.92 6.62
N ASP A 51 -13.53 4.94 7.25
CA ASP A 51 -12.77 6.01 7.90
C ASP A 51 -12.35 5.62 9.33
N THR A 52 -11.45 4.64 9.41
CA THR A 52 -10.79 4.17 10.65
C THR A 52 -9.28 4.36 10.53
N GLU A 53 -8.57 4.39 11.66
CA GLU A 53 -7.10 4.49 11.64
C GLU A 53 -6.44 3.25 11.01
N ALA A 54 -6.98 2.06 11.26
CA ALA A 54 -6.47 0.82 10.68
C ALA A 54 -6.69 0.79 9.17
N ALA A 55 -7.86 1.19 8.68
CA ALA A 55 -8.14 1.27 7.25
C ALA A 55 -7.28 2.31 6.53
N ARG A 56 -7.09 3.49 7.13
CA ARG A 56 -6.17 4.52 6.59
C ARG A 56 -4.73 4.01 6.52
N THR A 57 -4.30 3.25 7.53
CA THR A 57 -2.95 2.65 7.53
C THR A 57 -2.83 1.54 6.50
N SER A 58 -3.85 0.68 6.37
CA SER A 58 -3.91 -0.36 5.34
C SER A 58 -3.85 0.23 3.94
N GLN A 59 -4.65 1.25 3.65
CA GLN A 59 -4.61 1.96 2.39
C GLN A 59 -3.22 2.54 2.11
N TRP A 60 -2.62 3.21 3.11
CA TRP A 60 -1.27 3.77 2.97
C TRP A 60 -0.21 2.70 2.64
N VAL A 61 -0.27 1.52 3.27
CA VAL A 61 0.68 0.43 2.97
C VAL A 61 0.47 -0.09 1.54
N VAL A 62 -0.77 -0.27 1.09
CA VAL A 62 -1.06 -0.68 -0.29
C VAL A 62 -0.51 0.34 -1.29
N ASP A 63 -0.71 1.63 -1.02
CA ASP A 63 -0.21 2.71 -1.88
C ASP A 63 1.33 2.70 -1.96
N GLU A 64 2.02 2.46 -0.84
CA GLU A 64 3.47 2.32 -0.80
C GLU A 64 3.98 1.11 -1.60
N ILE A 65 3.30 -0.04 -1.49
CA ILE A 65 3.64 -1.24 -2.25
C ILE A 65 3.48 -0.98 -3.75
N ASN A 66 2.36 -0.35 -4.14
CA ASN A 66 2.00 -0.03 -5.52
C ASN A 66 2.73 1.19 -6.10
N ALA A 67 3.48 1.94 -5.28
CA ALA A 67 4.17 3.13 -5.73
C ALA A 67 5.13 2.83 -6.89
N THR A 68 5.24 3.76 -7.85
CA THR A 68 6.12 3.61 -9.02
C THR A 68 7.59 3.48 -8.62
N ARG A 69 7.99 4.17 -7.55
CA ARG A 69 9.35 4.15 -7.01
C ARG A 69 9.48 3.07 -5.94
N SER A 70 10.70 2.68 -5.59
CA SER A 70 10.90 1.80 -4.45
C SER A 70 10.49 2.47 -3.15
N MET A 71 9.88 1.69 -2.27
CA MET A 71 9.47 2.15 -0.94
C MET A 71 10.69 2.75 -0.24
N ASN A 72 10.48 3.94 0.32
CA ASN A 72 11.52 4.69 0.97
C ASN A 72 11.40 4.53 2.48
N LYS A 73 12.41 3.92 3.09
CA LYS A 73 12.46 3.68 4.54
C LYS A 73 12.25 4.92 5.41
N GLN A 74 12.60 6.11 4.91
CA GLN A 74 12.37 7.35 5.67
C GLN A 74 10.89 7.63 5.92
N ASP A 75 10.03 7.19 5.01
CA ASP A 75 8.58 7.35 5.12
C ASP A 75 7.97 6.31 6.08
N TRP A 76 8.69 5.20 6.32
CA TRP A 76 8.28 4.09 7.19
C TRP A 76 8.68 4.26 8.66
N TYR A 77 9.84 4.87 8.97
CA TYR A 77 10.25 5.08 10.38
C TYR A 77 9.22 5.78 11.27
N PRO A 78 8.47 6.82 10.82
CA PRO A 78 7.44 7.42 11.67
C PRO A 78 6.14 6.60 11.74
N LYS A 79 5.98 5.59 10.87
CA LYS A 79 4.78 4.76 10.73
C LYS A 79 4.86 3.44 11.48
N VAL A 80 6.06 2.95 11.76
CA VAL A 80 6.29 1.71 12.51
C VAL A 80 6.47 2.03 13.99
N ALA A 81 5.82 1.25 14.86
CA ALA A 81 5.94 1.39 16.30
C ALA A 81 7.37 1.01 16.76
N PRO A 82 7.92 1.68 17.78
CA PRO A 82 9.26 1.38 18.29
C PRO A 82 9.42 -0.10 18.66
N GLU A 83 8.41 -0.70 19.31
CA GLU A 83 8.42 -2.12 19.67
C GLU A 83 8.63 -3.03 18.45
N MET A 84 7.91 -2.82 17.36
CA MET A 84 8.07 -3.59 16.13
C MET A 84 9.46 -3.37 15.52
N SER A 85 9.93 -2.12 15.51
CA SER A 85 11.23 -1.78 14.91
C SER A 85 12.44 -2.34 15.69
N ASP A 86 12.26 -2.62 16.98
CA ASP A 86 13.27 -3.27 17.83
C ASP A 86 13.37 -4.77 17.51
N GLU A 87 12.28 -5.40 17.06
CA GLU A 87 12.24 -6.81 16.67
C GLU A 87 12.62 -7.01 15.19
N ILE A 88 12.02 -6.23 14.30
CA ILE A 88 12.27 -6.22 12.86
C ILE A 88 12.63 -4.80 12.45
N PRO A 89 13.92 -4.52 12.16
CA PRO A 89 14.34 -3.20 11.71
C PRO A 89 13.55 -2.75 10.47
N VAL A 90 13.16 -1.48 10.42
CA VAL A 90 12.38 -0.90 9.31
C VAL A 90 13.06 -1.13 7.94
N ASP A 91 14.39 -1.07 7.90
CA ASP A 91 15.16 -1.37 6.69
C ASP A 91 14.92 -2.80 6.17
N SER A 92 14.82 -3.77 7.08
CA SER A 92 14.55 -5.17 6.74
C SER A 92 13.11 -5.35 6.28
N LEU A 93 12.14 -4.74 6.99
CA LEU A 93 10.72 -4.76 6.62
C LEU A 93 10.51 -4.22 5.20
N VAL A 94 11.01 -3.01 4.93
CA VAL A 94 10.92 -2.38 3.61
C VAL A 94 11.69 -3.17 2.55
N GLY A 95 12.81 -3.78 2.93
CA GLY A 95 13.57 -4.70 2.08
C GLY A 95 12.71 -5.87 1.62
N THR A 96 12.10 -6.59 2.56
CA THR A 96 11.19 -7.72 2.34
C THR A 96 10.01 -7.33 1.45
N LEU A 97 9.30 -6.25 1.76
CA LEU A 97 8.15 -5.82 0.96
C LEU A 97 8.55 -5.48 -0.49
N ASN A 98 9.73 -4.86 -0.69
CA ASN A 98 10.24 -4.59 -2.04
C ASN A 98 10.67 -5.86 -2.79
N SER A 99 11.21 -6.87 -2.10
CA SER A 99 11.71 -8.08 -2.75
C SER A 99 10.64 -9.14 -2.99
N GLU A 100 9.63 -9.23 -2.12
CA GLU A 100 8.66 -10.32 -2.12
C GLU A 100 7.32 -9.91 -2.73
N LEU A 101 6.80 -8.73 -2.38
CA LEU A 101 5.50 -8.28 -2.88
C LEU A 101 5.61 -7.55 -4.21
N ARG A 102 6.55 -6.62 -4.34
CA ARG A 102 6.62 -5.77 -5.55
C ARG A 102 6.86 -6.48 -6.90
N PRO A 103 7.47 -7.67 -6.98
CA PRO A 103 7.54 -8.41 -8.25
C PRO A 103 6.18 -8.80 -8.83
N SER A 104 5.14 -8.88 -8.00
CA SER A 104 3.78 -9.28 -8.40
C SER A 104 2.86 -8.08 -8.66
N LEU A 105 3.41 -6.86 -8.69
CA LEU A 105 2.67 -5.66 -9.02
C LEU A 105 2.04 -5.71 -10.42
N PRO A 106 0.93 -4.98 -10.62
CA PRO A 106 0.21 -4.17 -9.62
C PRO A 106 -0.76 -5.00 -8.76
N TYR A 107 -0.95 -4.58 -7.49
CA TYR A 107 -1.97 -5.14 -6.60
C TYR A 107 -3.23 -4.27 -6.58
N VAL A 108 -4.41 -4.89 -6.63
CA VAL A 108 -5.67 -4.19 -6.35
C VAL A 108 -6.33 -4.75 -5.10
N PRO A 109 -6.67 -3.89 -4.12
CA PRO A 109 -7.54 -4.27 -3.03
C PRO A 109 -8.87 -4.79 -3.56
N SER A 110 -9.22 -6.03 -3.23
CA SER A 110 -10.48 -6.67 -3.60
C SER A 110 -11.41 -6.90 -2.41
N ASN A 111 -10.88 -6.89 -1.18
CA ASN A 111 -11.67 -6.87 0.05
C ASN A 111 -10.93 -6.12 1.17
N TYR A 112 -11.69 -5.63 2.15
CA TYR A 112 -11.17 -5.10 3.40
C TYR A 112 -12.04 -5.52 4.59
N GLU A 113 -11.41 -6.02 5.64
CA GLU A 113 -12.07 -6.50 6.85
C GLU A 113 -11.34 -6.00 8.11
N GLU A 114 -12.10 -5.61 9.14
CA GLU A 114 -11.58 -5.26 10.46
C GLU A 114 -12.20 -6.20 11.50
N PRO A 115 -11.60 -7.37 11.76
CA PRO A 115 -12.19 -8.32 12.72
C PRO A 115 -12.03 -7.83 14.17
N GLU A 116 -11.08 -6.92 14.44
CA GLU A 116 -10.84 -6.32 15.75
C GLU A 116 -10.55 -4.82 15.60
N GLU A 117 -10.72 -4.06 16.69
CA GLU A 117 -10.28 -2.66 16.71
C GLU A 117 -8.76 -2.61 16.51
N ASN A 118 -8.29 -1.68 15.67
CA ASN A 118 -6.88 -1.50 15.32
C ASN A 118 -6.24 -2.66 14.53
N TYR A 119 -7.03 -3.56 13.93
CA TYR A 119 -6.51 -4.62 13.09
C TYR A 119 -7.30 -4.73 11.78
N GLY A 120 -6.60 -4.58 10.66
CA GLY A 120 -7.16 -4.61 9.32
C GLY A 120 -6.55 -5.72 8.47
N ILE A 121 -7.41 -6.41 7.71
CA ILE A 121 -7.05 -7.39 6.70
C ILE A 121 -7.46 -6.83 5.34
N THR A 122 -6.49 -6.68 4.44
CA THR A 122 -6.72 -6.22 3.07
C THR A 122 -6.41 -7.33 2.09
N ARG A 123 -7.40 -7.81 1.36
CA ARG A 123 -7.17 -8.77 0.28
C ARG A 123 -6.64 -8.05 -0.94
N LEU A 124 -5.44 -8.43 -1.38
CA LEU A 124 -4.78 -7.89 -2.56
C LEU A 124 -4.77 -8.92 -3.67
N THR A 125 -5.37 -8.56 -4.80
CA THR A 125 -5.36 -9.39 -6.01
C THR A 125 -4.33 -8.82 -6.98
N PRO A 126 -3.27 -9.57 -7.33
CA PRO A 126 -2.32 -9.16 -8.35
C PRO A 126 -2.94 -9.31 -9.75
N ASP A 127 -2.46 -8.53 -10.72
CA ASP A 127 -2.91 -8.60 -12.11
C ASP A 127 -2.24 -9.73 -12.93
N LEU A 128 -1.17 -10.31 -12.36
CA LEU A 128 -0.33 -11.34 -12.99
C LEU A 128 -0.67 -12.75 -12.45
N THR A 129 0.08 -13.76 -12.89
CA THR A 129 -0.09 -15.19 -12.55
C THR A 129 0.08 -15.55 -11.06
N ALA A 130 0.25 -14.56 -10.18
CA ALA A 130 0.37 -14.77 -8.74
C ALA A 130 -1.02 -14.95 -8.10
N GLY A 131 -1.10 -15.69 -7.00
CA GLY A 131 -2.33 -15.80 -6.24
C GLY A 131 -2.66 -14.52 -5.48
N PRO A 132 -3.93 -14.31 -5.11
CA PRO A 132 -4.29 -13.24 -4.19
C PRO A 132 -3.59 -13.44 -2.84
N ILE A 133 -3.32 -12.36 -2.14
CA ILE A 133 -2.74 -12.38 -0.79
C ILE A 133 -3.66 -11.63 0.17
N ASP A 134 -3.69 -12.05 1.42
CA ASP A 134 -4.28 -11.26 2.50
C ASP A 134 -3.15 -10.52 3.23
N LEU A 135 -3.24 -9.20 3.29
CA LEU A 135 -2.29 -8.33 3.99
C LEU A 135 -2.87 -7.96 5.36
N HIS A 136 -2.15 -8.30 6.41
CA HIS A 136 -2.56 -8.12 7.80
C HIS A 136 -1.78 -6.98 8.42
N ILE A 137 -2.49 -6.02 9.02
CA ILE A 137 -1.90 -4.85 9.66
C ILE A 137 -2.54 -4.65 11.02
N GLN A 138 -1.70 -4.58 12.05
CA GLN A 138 -2.09 -4.16 13.39
C GLN A 138 -1.47 -2.81 13.72
N ILE A 139 -2.23 -1.93 14.37
CA ILE A 139 -1.77 -0.62 14.80
C ILE A 139 -1.90 -0.41 16.33
N ASP A 140 -1.11 0.51 16.86
CA ASP A 140 -1.26 1.04 18.22
C ASP A 140 -2.29 2.18 18.29
N ASP A 141 -2.55 2.68 19.50
CA ASP A 141 -3.46 3.81 19.77
C ASP A 141 -3.01 5.13 19.10
N THR A 142 -1.78 5.20 18.59
CA THR A 142 -1.24 6.36 17.87
C THR A 142 -1.28 6.20 16.35
N GLY A 143 -1.81 5.07 15.86
CA GLY A 143 -1.88 4.75 14.44
C GLY A 143 -0.56 4.27 13.84
N ARG A 144 0.35 3.74 14.67
CA ARG A 144 1.61 3.15 14.20
C ARG A 144 1.50 1.64 14.09
N ILE A 145 2.13 1.09 13.07
CA ILE A 145 2.14 -0.34 12.78
C ILE A 145 2.92 -1.07 13.85
N THR A 146 2.26 -1.96 14.57
CA THR A 146 2.87 -2.88 15.55
C THR A 146 3.10 -4.27 14.95
N ASP A 147 2.33 -4.65 13.94
CA ASP A 147 2.47 -5.92 13.24
C ASP A 147 2.08 -5.77 11.75
N LEU A 148 2.86 -6.38 10.87
CA LEU A 148 2.61 -6.39 9.42
C LEU A 148 3.14 -7.68 8.80
N TRP A 149 2.25 -8.42 8.16
CA TRP A 149 2.56 -9.67 7.48
C TRP A 149 1.52 -9.96 6.40
N TYR A 150 1.78 -10.98 5.57
CA TYR A 150 0.85 -11.38 4.51
C TYR A 150 0.76 -12.90 4.42
N GLU A 151 -0.39 -13.38 3.93
CA GLU A 151 -0.66 -14.78 3.61
C GLU A 151 -0.95 -14.92 2.13
N GLU A 152 -0.30 -15.88 1.48
CA GLU A 152 -0.68 -16.27 0.12
C GLU A 152 -1.95 -17.11 0.17
N LEU A 153 -2.98 -16.68 -0.55
CA LEU A 153 -4.18 -17.49 -0.73
C LEU A 153 -3.95 -18.39 -1.93
N GLU A 154 -4.13 -19.69 -1.73
CA GLU A 154 -4.06 -20.65 -2.83
C GLU A 154 -5.06 -20.23 -3.92
N SER A 155 -4.54 -19.88 -5.09
CA SER A 155 -5.37 -19.71 -6.28
C SER A 155 -6.15 -21.00 -6.47
N ALA A 156 -7.47 -20.90 -6.59
CA ALA A 156 -8.33 -22.04 -6.92
C ALA A 156 -8.10 -22.49 -8.38
N ASP A 157 -6.88 -22.92 -8.70
CA ASP A 157 -6.52 -23.63 -9.91
C ASP A 157 -5.30 -24.51 -9.60
N SER A 158 -5.56 -25.60 -8.89
CA SER A 158 -4.90 -26.85 -9.20
C SER A 158 -5.96 -27.70 -9.85
N GLY A 159 -6.08 -27.56 -11.18
CA GLY A 159 -6.73 -28.58 -11.98
C GLY A 159 -6.12 -29.92 -11.57
N GLU A 160 -6.91 -30.69 -10.84
CA GLU A 160 -6.75 -32.12 -10.72
C GLU A 160 -6.78 -32.63 -12.17
N THR A 161 -5.61 -32.75 -12.81
CA THR A 161 -5.47 -33.67 -13.93
C THR A 161 -5.47 -35.04 -13.29
N THR A 162 -6.66 -35.50 -12.90
CA THR A 162 -6.97 -36.91 -12.80
C THR A 162 -6.76 -37.42 -14.22
N THR A 163 -5.57 -37.97 -14.48
CA THR A 163 -5.39 -38.88 -15.61
C THR A 163 -6.26 -40.09 -15.29
N ASP A 164 -7.53 -39.97 -15.65
CA ASP A 164 -8.49 -41.05 -15.74
C ASP A 164 -8.04 -41.92 -16.92
N ASP A 165 -7.11 -42.82 -16.64
CA ASP A 165 -6.73 -43.91 -17.55
C ASP A 165 -7.77 -45.03 -17.36
N GLU A 166 -9.02 -44.75 -17.73
CA GLU A 166 -10.09 -45.74 -17.88
C GLU A 166 -10.66 -45.68 -19.30
N ASP A 167 -10.15 -46.55 -20.18
CA ASP A 167 -10.88 -47.32 -21.20
C ASP A 167 -9.82 -48.07 -22.06
N ALA A 168 -9.79 -49.40 -22.18
CA ALA A 168 -10.91 -50.24 -22.52
C ALA A 168 -10.70 -51.70 -22.11
N GLU A 169 -11.69 -52.26 -21.43
CA GLU A 169 -11.92 -53.70 -21.41
C GLU A 169 -12.38 -54.18 -22.80
N THR A 170 -11.69 -55.17 -23.39
CA THR A 170 -12.31 -56.09 -24.33
C THR A 170 -12.19 -57.51 -23.80
N ASN A 171 -13.27 -57.96 -23.16
CA ASN A 171 -13.57 -59.34 -22.84
C ASN A 171 -14.02 -60.05 -24.14
N ASP A 172 -13.39 -61.16 -24.54
CA ASP A 172 -14.12 -62.35 -25.00
C ASP A 172 -13.19 -63.58 -25.02
N GLY A 173 -13.64 -64.67 -24.39
CA GLY A 173 -12.86 -65.90 -24.20
C GLY A 173 -12.97 -66.91 -25.35
N LEU A 174 -12.17 -67.98 -25.26
CA LEU A 174 -12.58 -69.39 -25.35
C LEU A 174 -11.34 -70.26 -25.61
N GLY A 175 -11.24 -71.35 -24.87
CA GLY A 175 -10.13 -72.28 -24.93
C GLY A 175 -10.06 -73.12 -26.19
N SER A 176 -8.91 -73.77 -26.35
CA SER A 176 -8.71 -75.13 -26.87
C SER A 176 -7.31 -75.59 -26.46
#